data_AF-A0A2V9YZH7-F1
#
_entry.id   AF-A0A2V9YZH7-F1
#
_cell.length_a   1.000
_cell.length_b   1.000
_cell.length_c   1.000
_cell.angle_alpha   90.00
_cell.angle_beta   90.00
_cell.angle_gamma   90.00
#
_symmetry.space_group_name_H-M   'P 1'
#
loop_
_entity.id
_entity.type
_entity.pdbx_description
1 polymer ?
#
loop_
_entity_poly.entity_id
_entity_poly.type
_entity_poly.pdbx_seq_one_letter_code
_entity_poly.pdbx_strand_id
1 'polypeptide(L)'
;MPYVRWTENRNMAEFLRLAAVGRVQVQPLVTHEFQLGDAARAYETILDPASSSLAVLLRYPASSSDQPIADFDPKRKVEVRPTMRSSGKLGVGLVGAGNLARWVHLPNLKKISSAELLAVHSSNGPRGKNYATRFGAQYCASDYEEILRDPAVEVLVIVSRNQQHAPQALAALRSGKHVFLEKPMALTEDECRS
;
A
#
# COMPACT_ATOMS: atom_id res chain seq x y z
N MET A 1 -0.06 15.02 27.07
CA MET A 1 -0.59 16.04 26.13
C MET A 1 -1.10 15.34 24.88
N PRO A 2 -2.32 15.62 24.39
CA PRO A 2 -2.89 14.93 23.24
C PRO A 2 -2.19 15.40 21.97
N TYR A 3 -1.44 14.50 21.33
CA TYR A 3 -0.72 14.75 20.09
C TYR A 3 -1.71 14.83 18.93
N VAL A 4 -2.04 16.04 18.47
CA VAL A 4 -3.01 16.25 17.38
C VAL A 4 -2.26 16.17 16.04
N ARG A 5 -2.49 15.10 15.26
CA ARG A 5 -1.88 14.89 13.92
C ARG A 5 -2.04 16.08 12.96
N TRP A 6 -3.07 16.88 13.14
CA TRP A 6 -3.35 18.04 12.29
C TRP A 6 -2.34 19.19 12.48
N THR A 7 -1.85 19.40 13.70
CA THR A 7 -0.80 20.40 13.97
C THR A 7 0.56 19.94 13.43
N GLU A 8 0.87 18.64 13.49
CA GLU A 8 2.12 18.10 12.94
C GLU A 8 2.23 18.32 11.42
N ASN A 9 1.17 18.03 10.67
CA ASN A 9 1.15 18.25 9.22
C ASN A 9 1.31 19.73 8.85
N ARG A 10 0.70 20.64 9.62
CA ARG A 10 0.85 22.10 9.40
C ARG A 10 2.25 22.59 9.75
N ASN A 11 2.83 22.10 10.83
CA ASN A 11 4.20 22.43 11.23
C ASN A 11 5.19 21.96 10.16
N MET A 12 5.02 20.74 9.63
CA MET A 12 5.85 20.22 8.55
C MET A 12 5.69 21.04 7.27
N ALA A 13 4.46 21.39 6.89
CA ALA A 13 4.22 22.23 5.71
C ALA A 13 4.89 23.60 5.83
N GLU A 14 4.80 24.24 7.00
CA GLU A 14 5.46 25.53 7.23
C GLU A 14 6.98 25.40 7.28
N PHE A 15 7.52 24.35 7.90
CA PHE A 15 8.96 24.06 7.88
C PHE A 15 9.49 23.91 6.44
N LEU A 16 8.80 23.13 5.60
CA LEU A 16 9.15 22.96 4.19
C LEU A 16 9.05 24.29 3.42
N ARG A 17 8.02 25.10 3.69
CA ARG A 17 7.89 26.43 3.09
C ARG A 17 9.07 27.33 3.45
N LEU A 18 9.43 27.38 4.74
CA LEU A 18 10.56 28.18 5.24
C LEU A 18 11.90 27.69 4.66
N ALA A 19 12.08 26.38 4.52
CA ALA A 19 13.25 25.81 3.85
C ALA A 19 13.29 26.22 2.37
N ALA A 20 12.16 26.15 1.65
CA ALA A 20 12.08 26.53 0.24
C ALA A 20 12.37 28.01 -0.02
N VAL A 21 11.96 28.91 0.90
CA VAL A 21 12.28 30.35 0.80
C VAL A 21 13.61 30.72 1.47
N GLY A 22 14.43 29.75 1.86
CA GLY A 22 15.75 29.96 2.45
C GLY A 22 15.77 30.54 3.86
N ARG A 23 14.61 30.58 4.54
CA ARG A 23 14.47 31.06 5.94
C ARG A 23 14.86 29.99 6.96
N VAL A 24 14.93 28.74 6.53
CA VAL A 24 15.53 27.62 7.27
C VAL A 24 16.61 27.01 6.38
N GLN A 25 17.84 26.93 6.89
CA GLN A 25 18.97 26.32 6.17
C GLN A 25 19.30 24.97 6.80
N VAL A 26 19.00 23.89 6.08
CA VAL A 26 19.30 22.51 6.55
C VAL A 26 20.64 22.00 6.06
N GLN A 27 21.22 22.60 5.02
CA GLN A 27 22.48 22.16 4.43
C GLN A 27 23.63 22.01 5.45
N PRO A 28 23.81 22.93 6.43
CA PRO A 28 24.86 22.78 7.45
C PRO A 28 24.71 21.56 8.37
N LEU A 29 23.50 20.99 8.44
CA LEU A 29 23.21 19.81 9.26
C LEU A 29 23.46 18.50 8.49
N VAL A 30 23.45 18.55 7.15
CA VAL A 30 23.65 17.37 6.30
C VAL A 30 25.12 16.97 6.34
N THR A 31 25.43 15.91 7.09
CA THR A 31 26.80 15.40 7.22
C THR A 31 27.12 14.33 6.18
N HIS A 32 26.10 13.56 5.76
CA HIS A 32 26.25 12.51 4.76
C HIS A 32 25.09 12.50 3.78
N GLU A 33 25.36 12.06 2.56
CA GLU A 33 24.36 11.84 1.53
C GLU A 33 24.48 10.42 1.00
N PHE A 34 23.35 9.74 0.82
CA PHE A 34 23.28 8.40 0.25
C PHE A 34 22.21 8.36 -0.84
N GLN A 35 22.40 7.51 -1.85
CA GLN A 35 21.33 7.17 -2.77
C GLN A 35 20.26 6.35 -2.03
N LEU A 36 18.99 6.46 -2.44
CA LEU A 36 17.90 5.71 -1.80
C LEU A 36 18.15 4.19 -1.74
N GLY A 37 18.84 3.63 -2.74
CA GLY A 37 19.21 2.20 -2.77
C GLY A 37 20.13 1.79 -1.61
N ASP A 38 20.92 2.72 -1.07
CA ASP A 38 21.84 2.52 0.04
C ASP A 38 21.25 2.92 1.40
N ALA A 39 19.92 3.04 1.50
CA ALA A 39 19.25 3.51 2.71
C ALA A 39 19.65 2.72 3.97
N ALA A 40 19.91 1.41 3.86
CA ALA A 40 20.38 0.61 4.99
C ALA A 40 21.68 1.16 5.61
N ARG A 41 22.67 1.51 4.77
CA ARG A 41 23.93 2.13 5.20
C ARG A 41 23.74 3.53 5.78
N ALA A 42 22.79 4.28 5.22
CA ALA A 42 22.42 5.59 5.75
C ALA A 42 21.88 5.48 7.20
N TYR A 43 21.04 4.48 7.47
CA TYR A 43 20.55 4.18 8.82
C TYR A 43 21.67 3.73 9.76
N GLU A 44 22.56 2.84 9.31
CA GLU A 44 23.73 2.44 10.11
C GLU A 44 24.59 3.65 10.49
N THR A 45 24.81 4.57 9.55
CA THR A 45 25.63 5.77 9.76
C THR A 45 24.99 6.73 10.77
N ILE A 46 23.68 7.02 10.67
CA ILE A 46 23.03 7.97 11.58
C ILE A 46 22.79 7.38 12.98
N LEU A 47 22.69 6.06 13.10
CA LEU A 47 22.50 5.37 14.37
C LEU A 47 23.83 5.04 15.07
N ASP A 48 24.96 5.13 14.37
CA ASP A 48 26.29 4.98 14.95
C ASP A 48 26.66 6.21 15.80
N PRO A 49 26.77 6.07 17.14
CA PRO A 49 27.14 7.17 18.02
C PRO A 49 28.54 7.75 17.74
N ALA A 50 29.42 7.00 17.07
CA ALA A 50 30.77 7.43 16.72
C ALA A 50 30.82 8.28 15.43
N SER A 51 29.77 8.28 14.61
CA SER A 51 29.80 8.90 13.27
C SER A 51 29.71 10.43 13.30
N SER A 52 29.45 11.05 14.47
CA SER A 52 29.19 12.49 14.64
C SER A 52 28.10 13.07 13.70
N SER A 53 27.25 12.20 13.15
CA SER A 53 26.26 12.59 12.15
C SER A 53 25.08 13.32 12.77
N LEU A 54 24.77 14.52 12.25
CA LEU A 54 23.61 15.32 12.68
C LEU A 54 22.40 15.09 11.77
N ALA A 55 22.61 14.99 10.45
CA ALA A 55 21.58 14.63 9.49
C ALA A 55 22.17 13.86 8.32
N VAL A 56 21.40 12.90 7.82
CA VAL A 56 21.72 12.13 6.61
C VAL A 56 20.65 12.39 5.56
N LEU A 57 21.08 12.77 4.36
CA LEU A 57 20.19 13.02 3.23
C LEU A 57 20.08 11.79 2.33
N LEU A 58 18.85 11.32 2.10
CA LEU A 58 18.57 10.31 1.09
C LEU A 58 18.20 10.96 -0.24
N ARG A 59 19.01 10.73 -1.27
CA ARG A 59 18.73 11.18 -2.64
C ARG A 59 17.79 10.19 -3.33
N TYR A 60 16.62 10.70 -3.70
CA TYR A 60 15.66 9.99 -4.53
C TYR A 60 15.99 10.24 -6.01
N PRO A 61 15.89 9.24 -6.90
CA PRO A 61 16.14 9.43 -8.34
C PRO A 61 15.30 10.54 -8.97
N ALA A 62 14.10 10.79 -8.43
CA ALA A 62 13.25 11.88 -8.89
C ALA A 62 13.86 13.28 -8.66
N SER A 63 14.84 13.45 -7.77
CA SER A 63 15.40 14.77 -7.45
C SER A 63 16.21 15.40 -8.60
N SER A 64 16.53 14.63 -9.65
CA SER A 64 17.21 15.14 -10.86
C SER A 64 16.26 15.55 -11.97
N SER A 65 14.94 15.38 -11.82
CA SER A 65 13.93 15.88 -12.77
C SER A 65 13.52 17.32 -12.42
N ASP A 66 13.32 18.13 -13.46
CA ASP A 66 12.77 19.50 -13.33
C ASP A 66 11.27 19.49 -12.97
N GLN A 67 10.57 18.39 -13.25
CA GLN A 67 9.15 18.19 -12.94
C GLN A 67 8.88 16.82 -12.32
N PRO A 68 9.43 16.54 -11.13
CA PRO A 68 9.48 15.20 -10.54
C PRO A 68 8.11 14.61 -10.23
N ILE A 69 7.07 15.44 -10.09
CA ILE A 69 5.69 15.00 -9.88
C ILE A 69 5.03 14.62 -11.21
N ALA A 70 5.26 15.41 -12.27
CA ALA A 70 4.65 15.17 -13.58
C ALA A 70 5.25 13.93 -14.25
N ASP A 71 6.55 13.71 -14.06
CA ASP A 71 7.28 12.58 -14.64
C ASP A 71 7.09 11.27 -13.87
N PHE A 72 6.45 11.31 -12.70
CA PHE A 72 6.31 10.14 -11.84
C PHE A 72 5.13 9.29 -12.26
N ASP A 73 5.41 8.13 -12.84
CA ASP A 73 4.43 7.06 -13.05
C ASP A 73 4.36 6.13 -11.81
N PRO A 74 3.30 6.22 -10.98
CA PRO A 74 3.21 5.40 -9.78
C PRO A 74 2.93 3.95 -10.14
N LYS A 75 3.85 3.05 -9.76
CA LYS A 75 3.57 1.60 -9.80
C LYS A 75 2.46 1.25 -8.83
N ARG A 76 1.24 1.07 -9.35
CA ARG A 76 0.07 0.69 -8.56
C ARG A 76 -0.02 -0.81 -8.30
N LYS A 77 0.63 -1.63 -9.12
CA LYS A 77 0.76 -3.08 -8.99
C LYS A 77 2.22 -3.47 -8.75
N VAL A 78 2.44 -4.36 -7.80
CA VAL A 78 3.77 -4.88 -7.46
C VAL A 78 3.70 -6.39 -7.40
N GLU A 79 4.46 -7.02 -8.28
CA GLU A 79 4.67 -8.47 -8.24
C GLU A 79 5.49 -8.85 -7.01
N VAL A 80 5.02 -9.87 -6.31
CA VAL A 80 5.66 -10.42 -5.11
C VAL A 80 6.21 -11.81 -5.39
N ARG A 81 5.50 -12.59 -6.22
CA ARG A 81 5.93 -13.90 -6.70
C ARG A 81 5.55 -14.07 -8.16
N PRO A 82 6.46 -14.57 -9.01
CA PRO A 82 6.20 -14.80 -10.44
C PRO A 82 5.42 -16.10 -10.72
N THR A 83 4.94 -16.80 -9.68
CA THR A 83 4.30 -18.12 -9.85
C THR A 83 2.99 -18.00 -10.60
N MET A 84 2.80 -18.80 -11.65
CA MET A 84 1.53 -18.93 -12.35
C MET A 84 0.47 -19.59 -11.47
N ARG A 85 -0.80 -19.22 -11.71
CA ARG A 85 -1.96 -19.84 -11.07
C ARG A 85 -1.96 -21.36 -11.29
N SER A 86 -2.25 -22.13 -10.26
CA SER A 86 -2.39 -23.58 -10.35
C SER A 86 -3.65 -23.94 -11.14
N SER A 87 -3.54 -24.85 -12.12
CA SER A 87 -4.71 -25.33 -12.85
C SER A 87 -5.72 -26.00 -11.90
N GLY A 88 -7.01 -25.75 -12.13
CA GLY A 88 -8.10 -26.31 -11.32
C GLY A 88 -8.35 -25.62 -9.97
N LYS A 89 -7.57 -24.59 -9.60
CA LYS A 89 -7.87 -23.74 -8.42
C LYS A 89 -8.52 -22.43 -8.83
N LEU A 90 -9.41 -21.95 -7.98
CA LEU A 90 -10.09 -20.68 -8.11
C LEU A 90 -9.15 -19.54 -7.70
N GLY A 91 -8.99 -18.54 -8.56
CA GLY A 91 -8.16 -17.37 -8.30
C GLY A 91 -8.87 -16.37 -7.40
N VAL A 92 -8.32 -16.10 -6.23
CA VAL A 92 -8.92 -15.22 -5.22
C VAL A 92 -8.11 -13.94 -5.06
N GLY A 93 -8.78 -12.79 -5.14
CA GLY A 93 -8.27 -11.50 -4.74
C GLY A 93 -8.82 -11.10 -3.37
N LEU A 94 -7.95 -10.63 -2.48
CA LEU A 94 -8.34 -10.05 -1.20
C LEU A 94 -8.39 -8.53 -1.32
N VAL A 95 -9.52 -7.91 -0.97
CA VAL A 95 -9.70 -6.45 -1.02
C VAL A 95 -9.75 -5.89 0.40
N GLY A 96 -8.64 -5.26 0.82
CA GLY A 96 -8.48 -4.71 2.16
C GLY A 96 -7.50 -5.51 3.01
N ALA A 97 -6.34 -4.92 3.31
CA ALA A 97 -5.35 -5.50 4.24
C ALA A 97 -5.60 -5.06 5.70
N GLY A 98 -6.79 -5.34 6.20
CA GLY A 98 -7.19 -5.07 7.58
C GLY A 98 -6.81 -6.19 8.56
N ASN A 99 -7.04 -5.97 9.85
CA ASN A 99 -6.84 -6.99 10.88
C ASN A 99 -7.69 -8.24 10.63
N LEU A 100 -8.95 -8.06 10.21
CA LEU A 100 -9.84 -9.19 9.93
C LEU A 100 -9.29 -10.06 8.78
N ALA A 101 -8.75 -9.43 7.74
CA ALA A 101 -8.06 -10.14 6.66
C ALA A 101 -6.89 -10.99 7.18
N ARG A 102 -6.03 -10.42 8.05
CA ARG A 102 -4.86 -11.10 8.62
C ARG A 102 -5.20 -12.25 9.56
N TRP A 103 -6.18 -12.04 10.43
CA TRP A 103 -6.46 -12.97 11.53
C TRP A 103 -7.46 -14.05 11.15
N VAL A 104 -8.35 -13.78 10.20
CA VAL A 104 -9.47 -14.67 9.86
C VAL A 104 -9.40 -15.13 8.41
N HIS A 105 -9.56 -14.22 7.44
CA HIS A 105 -9.76 -14.62 6.03
C HIS A 105 -8.54 -15.27 5.40
N LEU A 106 -7.35 -14.66 5.52
CA LEU A 106 -6.15 -15.20 4.88
C LEU A 106 -5.72 -16.57 5.45
N PRO A 107 -5.72 -16.80 6.78
CA PRO A 107 -5.50 -18.13 7.33
C PRO A 107 -6.51 -19.18 6.88
N ASN A 108 -7.79 -18.81 6.76
CA ASN A 108 -8.84 -19.74 6.32
C ASN A 108 -8.75 -20.03 4.82
N LEU A 109 -8.49 -19.01 3.99
CA LEU A 109 -8.28 -19.16 2.56
C LEU A 109 -7.16 -20.15 2.25
N LYS A 110 -6.06 -20.11 3.02
CA LYS A 110 -4.93 -21.05 2.85
C LYS A 110 -5.32 -22.52 3.07
N LYS A 111 -6.40 -22.78 3.82
CA LYS A 111 -6.89 -24.14 4.09
C LYS A 111 -7.81 -24.67 2.99
N ILE A 112 -8.28 -23.81 2.08
CA ILE A 112 -9.18 -24.19 0.98
C ILE A 112 -8.31 -24.66 -0.19
N SER A 113 -8.24 -25.98 -0.41
CA SER A 113 -7.38 -26.57 -1.45
C SER A 113 -7.77 -26.18 -2.88
N SER A 114 -9.05 -25.86 -3.09
CA SER A 114 -9.61 -25.43 -4.38
C SER A 114 -9.47 -23.93 -4.64
N ALA A 115 -8.84 -23.16 -3.76
CA ALA A 115 -8.64 -21.72 -3.92
C ALA A 115 -7.16 -21.33 -3.79
N GLU A 116 -6.77 -20.29 -4.51
CA GLU A 116 -5.43 -19.73 -4.46
C GLU A 116 -5.49 -18.22 -4.36
N LEU A 117 -4.75 -17.64 -3.40
CA LEU A 117 -4.64 -16.19 -3.27
C LEU A 117 -3.72 -15.66 -4.38
N LEU A 118 -4.26 -14.88 -5.30
CA LEU A 118 -3.49 -14.26 -6.38
C LEU A 118 -3.09 -12.82 -6.04
N ALA A 119 -4.03 -12.07 -5.48
CA ALA A 119 -3.90 -10.63 -5.36
C ALA A 119 -4.29 -10.14 -3.96
N VAL A 120 -3.57 -9.12 -3.47
CA VAL A 120 -3.96 -8.36 -2.27
C VAL A 120 -4.07 -6.88 -2.61
N HIS A 121 -5.27 -6.31 -2.48
CA HIS A 121 -5.48 -4.87 -2.55
C HIS A 121 -5.33 -4.19 -1.19
N SER A 122 -4.54 -3.12 -1.17
CA SER A 122 -4.46 -2.21 -0.02
C SER A 122 -4.08 -0.79 -0.46
N SER A 123 -4.81 0.21 0.03
CA SER A 123 -4.43 1.62 -0.11
C SER A 123 -3.10 1.98 0.57
N ASN A 124 -2.57 1.08 1.41
CA ASN A 124 -1.22 1.18 1.97
C ASN A 124 -0.32 0.13 1.28
N GLY A 125 0.48 0.58 0.32
CA GLY A 125 1.38 -0.28 -0.47
C GLY A 125 2.27 -1.20 0.37
N PRO A 126 3.03 -0.69 1.36
CA PRO A 126 3.85 -1.53 2.24
C PRO A 126 3.06 -2.62 2.96
N ARG A 127 1.85 -2.32 3.43
CA ARG A 127 0.96 -3.30 4.07
C ARG A 127 0.47 -4.35 3.09
N GLY A 128 0.04 -3.93 1.90
CA GLY A 128 -0.36 -4.83 0.81
C GLY A 128 0.77 -5.81 0.45
N LYS A 129 1.99 -5.29 0.25
CA LYS A 129 3.17 -6.11 -0.05
C LYS A 129 3.48 -7.09 1.08
N ASN A 130 3.45 -6.65 2.34
CA ASN A 130 3.69 -7.52 3.49
C ASN A 130 2.70 -8.70 3.54
N TYR A 131 1.41 -8.44 3.29
CA TYR A 131 0.38 -9.48 3.31
C TYR A 131 0.55 -10.43 2.13
N ALA A 132 0.80 -9.90 0.94
CA ALA A 132 1.08 -10.71 -0.24
C ALA A 132 2.28 -11.64 -0.02
N THR A 133 3.40 -11.13 0.51
CA THR A 133 4.59 -11.95 0.82
C THR A 133 4.28 -13.03 1.85
N ARG A 134 3.62 -12.66 2.95
CA ARG A 134 3.37 -13.56 4.08
C ARG A 134 2.39 -14.68 3.76
N PHE A 135 1.35 -14.37 2.97
CA PHE A 135 0.29 -15.31 2.65
C PHE A 135 0.42 -15.93 1.26
N GLY A 136 1.46 -15.55 0.51
CA GLY A 136 1.83 -16.17 -0.75
C GLY A 136 1.03 -15.70 -1.96
N ALA A 137 0.52 -14.46 -1.94
CA ALA A 137 -0.10 -13.86 -3.11
C ALA A 137 0.95 -13.61 -4.21
N GLN A 138 0.53 -13.68 -5.47
CA GLN A 138 1.37 -13.40 -6.63
C GLN A 138 1.72 -11.91 -6.70
N TYR A 139 0.76 -11.03 -6.42
CA TYR A 139 1.00 -9.59 -6.42
C TYR A 139 0.17 -8.87 -5.36
N CYS A 140 0.53 -7.61 -5.12
CA CYS A 140 -0.32 -6.66 -4.42
C CYS A 140 -0.57 -5.43 -5.28
N ALA A 141 -1.73 -4.81 -5.10
CA ALA A 141 -2.09 -3.58 -5.79
C ALA A 141 -2.62 -2.52 -4.81
N SER A 142 -2.30 -1.26 -5.09
CA SER A 142 -2.84 -0.09 -4.38
C SER A 142 -4.00 0.56 -5.12
N ASP A 143 -4.16 0.23 -6.40
CA ASP A 143 -5.34 0.52 -7.19
C ASP A 143 -6.19 -0.74 -7.28
N TYR A 144 -7.49 -0.59 -7.08
CA TYR A 144 -8.45 -1.69 -7.11
C TYR A 144 -8.70 -2.19 -8.54
N GLU A 145 -8.64 -1.28 -9.53
CA GLU A 145 -8.88 -1.59 -10.94
C GLU A 145 -7.85 -2.58 -11.50
N GLU A 146 -6.63 -2.58 -10.96
CA GLU A 146 -5.59 -3.54 -11.31
C GLU A 146 -5.99 -4.99 -11.00
N ILE A 147 -6.83 -5.20 -9.97
CA ILE A 147 -7.35 -6.53 -9.63
C ILE A 147 -8.60 -6.85 -10.44
N LEU A 148 -9.49 -5.87 -10.64
CA LEU A 148 -10.71 -6.07 -11.44
C LEU A 148 -10.39 -6.48 -12.88
N ARG A 149 -9.36 -5.86 -13.47
CA ARG A 149 -8.90 -6.15 -14.85
C ARG A 149 -8.13 -7.47 -14.98
N ASP A 150 -7.76 -8.12 -13.88
CA ASP A 150 -7.02 -9.38 -13.93
C ASP A 150 -7.99 -10.55 -14.19
N PRO A 151 -7.94 -11.19 -15.37
CA PRO A 151 -8.83 -12.32 -15.68
C PRO A 151 -8.53 -13.56 -14.83
N ALA A 152 -7.33 -13.68 -14.24
CA ALA A 152 -6.99 -14.82 -13.40
C ALA A 152 -7.69 -14.77 -12.03
N VAL A 153 -8.08 -13.57 -11.57
CA VAL A 153 -8.85 -13.37 -10.34
C VAL A 153 -10.34 -13.55 -10.65
N GLU A 154 -10.96 -14.56 -10.06
CA GLU A 154 -12.37 -14.92 -10.29
C GLU A 154 -13.27 -14.52 -9.12
N VAL A 155 -12.73 -14.54 -7.90
CA VAL A 155 -13.46 -14.19 -6.68
C VAL A 155 -12.76 -13.10 -5.91
N LEU A 156 -13.53 -12.13 -5.42
CA LEU A 156 -13.05 -11.09 -4.53
C LEU A 156 -13.62 -11.26 -3.13
N VAL A 157 -12.72 -11.35 -2.15
CA VAL A 157 -13.03 -11.33 -0.72
C VAL A 157 -12.83 -9.90 -0.23
N ILE A 158 -13.94 -9.18 -0.07
CA ILE A 158 -13.97 -7.75 0.29
C ILE A 158 -14.11 -7.62 1.81
N VAL A 159 -13.05 -7.11 2.42
CA VAL A 159 -12.83 -6.99 3.87
C VAL A 159 -12.24 -5.61 4.20
N SER A 160 -12.59 -4.63 3.38
CA SER A 160 -12.10 -3.25 3.44
C SER A 160 -12.84 -2.47 4.54
N ARG A 161 -12.82 -1.13 4.48
CA ARG A 161 -13.63 -0.35 5.43
C ARG A 161 -15.09 -0.39 4.98
N ASN A 162 -16.03 -0.39 5.92
CA ASN A 162 -17.47 -0.51 5.63
C ASN A 162 -17.97 0.49 4.57
N GLN A 163 -17.44 1.73 4.54
CA GLN A 163 -17.83 2.74 3.54
C GLN A 163 -17.48 2.35 2.10
N GLN A 164 -16.56 1.40 1.93
CA GLN A 164 -16.06 0.96 0.63
C GLN A 164 -16.71 -0.34 0.15
N HIS A 165 -17.48 -1.02 1.01
CA HIS A 165 -18.04 -2.33 0.72
C HIS A 165 -18.97 -2.32 -0.50
N ALA A 166 -20.05 -1.55 -0.47
CA ALA A 166 -21.00 -1.45 -1.57
C ALA A 166 -20.36 -1.05 -2.92
N PRO A 167 -19.59 0.07 -3.02
CA PRO A 167 -19.00 0.45 -4.30
C PRO A 167 -17.98 -0.59 -4.83
N GLN A 168 -17.20 -1.23 -3.95
CA GLN A 168 -16.25 -2.28 -4.38
C GLN A 168 -16.98 -3.55 -4.84
N ALA A 169 -18.01 -3.97 -4.12
CA ALA A 169 -18.82 -5.13 -4.48
C ALA A 169 -19.52 -4.93 -5.83
N LEU A 170 -20.14 -3.76 -6.05
CA LEU A 170 -20.78 -3.42 -7.31
C LEU A 170 -19.78 -3.38 -8.48
N ALA A 171 -18.60 -2.79 -8.28
CA ALA A 171 -17.55 -2.76 -9.30
C ALA A 171 -17.08 -4.19 -9.65
N ALA A 172 -16.83 -5.03 -8.65
CA ALA A 172 -16.48 -6.44 -8.83
C ALA A 172 -17.51 -7.21 -9.64
N LEU A 173 -18.79 -7.11 -9.26
CA LEU A 173 -19.89 -7.79 -9.95
C LEU A 173 -20.02 -7.31 -11.39
N ARG A 174 -19.91 -6.00 -11.65
CA ARG A 174 -19.93 -5.43 -13.01
C ARG A 174 -18.75 -5.90 -13.86
N SER A 175 -17.60 -6.16 -13.25
CA SER A 175 -16.43 -6.77 -13.90
C SER A 175 -16.53 -8.29 -14.04
N GLY A 176 -17.68 -8.90 -13.72
CA GLY A 176 -17.91 -10.33 -13.85
C GLY A 176 -17.22 -11.19 -12.78
N LYS A 177 -16.80 -10.59 -11.66
CA LYS A 177 -16.16 -11.30 -10.54
C LYS A 177 -17.21 -11.79 -9.56
N HIS A 178 -17.00 -12.96 -8.96
CA HIS A 178 -17.77 -13.37 -7.79
C HIS A 178 -17.33 -12.56 -6.57
N VAL A 179 -18.25 -12.32 -5.64
CA VAL A 179 -18.00 -11.49 -4.46
C VAL A 179 -18.35 -12.24 -3.19
N PHE A 180 -17.39 -12.27 -2.26
CA PHE A 180 -17.63 -12.47 -0.84
C PHE A 180 -17.46 -11.11 -0.15
N LEU A 181 -18.48 -10.64 0.54
CA LEU A 181 -18.48 -9.33 1.20
C LEU A 181 -18.60 -9.47 2.71
N GLU A 182 -17.67 -8.88 3.45
CA GLU A 182 -17.78 -8.83 4.92
C GLU A 182 -18.92 -7.92 5.38
N LYS A 183 -19.47 -8.24 6.56
CA LYS A 183 -20.55 -7.47 7.16
C LYS A 183 -20.03 -6.23 7.89
N PRO A 184 -20.80 -5.13 7.94
CA PRO A 184 -22.04 -4.88 7.19
C PRO A 184 -21.77 -4.61 5.70
N MET A 185 -22.74 -4.93 4.82
CA MET A 185 -22.55 -4.76 3.36
C MET A 185 -22.49 -3.30 2.91
N ALA A 186 -23.10 -2.38 3.66
CA ALA A 186 -23.07 -0.93 3.43
C ALA A 186 -23.26 -0.16 4.74
N LEU A 187 -23.23 1.17 4.69
CA LEU A 187 -23.46 2.02 5.88
C LEU A 187 -24.94 2.31 6.10
N THR A 188 -25.73 2.32 5.02
CA THR A 188 -27.16 2.63 5.05
C THR A 188 -27.97 1.55 4.33
N GLU A 189 -29.26 1.46 4.65
CA GLU A 189 -30.15 0.53 3.95
C GLU A 189 -30.33 0.87 2.47
N ASP A 190 -30.32 2.16 2.11
CA ASP A 190 -30.46 2.61 0.72
C ASP A 190 -29.27 2.11 -0.13
N GLU A 191 -28.06 2.20 0.40
CA GLU A 191 -26.86 1.62 -0.24
C GLU A 191 -26.93 0.09 -0.36
N CYS A 192 -27.69 -0.61 0.49
CA CYS A 192 -27.89 -2.05 0.36
C CYS A 192 -28.85 -2.43 -0.79
N ARG A 193 -29.73 -1.50 -1.21
CA ARG A 193 -30.78 -1.76 -2.22
C ARG A 193 -30.36 -1.43 -3.66
N SER A 194 -29.26 -0.71 -3.83
CA SER A 194 -28.70 -0.30 -5.12
C SER A 194 -28.03 -1.43 -5.88
#